data_AF-A0A349KRZ0-F1
#
_entry.id   AF-A0A349KRZ0-F1
#
_cell.length_a   1.000
_cell.length_b   1.000
_cell.length_c   1.000
_cell.angle_alpha   90.00
_cell.angle_beta   90.00
_cell.angle_gamma   90.00
#
_symmetry.space_group_name_H-M   'P 1'
#
loop_
_entity.id
_entity.type
_entity.pdbx_description
1 polymer ?
#
loop_
_entity_poly.entity_id
_entity_poly.type
_entity_poly.pdbx_seq_one_letter_code
_entity_poly.pdbx_strand_id
1 'polypeptide(L)' 'SGMIMATSALLASNPNPTDAEIDSNITNICRCGSYPRVRRAIRSLANA' A
#
# COMPACT_ATOMS: atom_id res chain seq x y z
N SER A 1 1.06 3.35 12.27
CA SER A 1 0.81 4.53 11.41
C SER A 1 1.68 4.61 10.16
N GLY A 2 2.90 4.05 10.12
CA GLY A 2 3.79 4.16 8.95
C GLY A 2 3.20 3.68 7.60
N MET A 3 2.44 2.58 7.59
CA MET A 3 1.80 2.08 6.36
C MET A 3 0.81 3.06 5.73
N ILE A 4 0.05 3.81 6.53
CA ILE A 4 -0.93 4.78 6.00
C ILE A 4 -0.19 5.91 5.30
N MET A 5 0.86 6.45 5.93
CA MET A 5 1.67 7.51 5.34
C MET A 5 2.38 7.07 4.06
N ALA A 6 2.98 5.87 4.07
CA ALA A 6 3.62 5.31 2.88
C ALA A 6 2.61 5.07 1.74
N THR A 7 1.41 4.57 2.08
CA THR A 7 0.32 4.38 1.12
C THR A 7 -0.14 5.71 0.51
N SER A 8 -0.34 6.75 1.35
CA SER A 8 -0.74 8.07 0.84
C SER A 8 0.31 8.69 -0.08
N ALA A 9 1.59 8.52 0.25
CA ALA A 9 2.69 9.02 -0.58
C ALA A 9 2.77 8.26 -1.92
N LEU A 10 2.60 6.93 -1.88
CA LEU A 10 2.56 6.09 -3.09
C LEU A 10 1.40 6.48 -4.00
N LEU A 11 0.18 6.60 -3.47
CA LEU A 11 -1.00 6.92 -4.28
C LEU A 11 -0.96 8.36 -4.84
N ALA A 12 -0.30 9.28 -4.14
CA ALA A 12 -0.10 10.64 -4.64
C ALA A 12 0.87 10.70 -5.84
N SER A 13 1.87 9.82 -5.89
CA SER A 13 2.85 9.77 -6.99
C SER A 13 2.46 8.82 -8.12
N ASN A 14 1.83 7.69 -7.77
CA ASN A 14 1.34 6.67 -8.69
C ASN A 14 -0.09 6.27 -8.27
N PRO A 15 -1.13 6.84 -8.90
CA PRO A 15 -2.52 6.57 -8.57
C PRO A 15 -2.96 5.12 -8.82
N ASN A 16 -2.28 4.39 -9.71
CA ASN A 16 -2.62 3.02 -10.05
C ASN A 16 -1.40 2.09 -9.98
N PRO A 17 -0.82 1.88 -8.78
CA PRO A 17 0.39 1.09 -8.62
C PRO A 17 0.09 -0.40 -8.78
N THR A 18 0.99 -1.13 -9.41
CA THR A 18 0.99 -2.59 -9.51
C THR A 18 1.31 -3.24 -8.16
N ASP A 19 1.05 -4.54 -8.02
CA ASP A 19 1.33 -5.26 -6.76
C ASP A 19 2.83 -5.24 -6.42
N ALA A 20 3.68 -5.35 -7.45
CA ALA A 20 5.12 -5.25 -7.28
C ALA A 20 5.57 -3.85 -6.82
N GLU A 21 4.92 -2.79 -7.30
CA GLU A 21 5.16 -1.42 -6.85
C GLU A 21 4.68 -1.20 -5.41
N ILE A 22 3.55 -1.80 -5.02
CA ILE A 22 3.08 -1.77 -3.62
C ILE A 22 4.07 -2.47 -2.70
N ASP A 23 4.52 -3.67 -3.06
CA ASP A 23 5.44 -4.46 -2.23
C ASP A 23 6.83 -3.79 -2.13
N SER A 24 7.27 -3.08 -3.16
CA SER A 24 8.55 -2.34 -3.14
C SER A 24 8.49 -0.99 -2.42
N ASN A 25 7.33 -0.32 -2.38
CA ASN A 25 7.17 0.98 -1.72
C ASN A 25 6.70 0.85 -0.26
N ILE A 26 5.86 -0.13 0.05
CA ILE A 26 5.32 -0.35 1.40
C ILE A 26 6.21 -1.36 2.12
N THR A 27 7.39 -0.91 2.55
CA THR A 27 8.41 -1.72 3.25
C THR A 27 8.21 -1.80 4.77
N ASN A 28 7.12 -1.24 5.29
CA ASN A 28 6.82 -1.26 6.73
C ASN A 28 6.58 -2.69 7.23
N ILE A 29 7.28 -3.06 8.30
CA ILE A 29 7.12 -4.37 8.93
C ILE A 29 5.70 -4.53 9.50
N CYS A 30 5.03 -5.61 9.12
CA CYS A 30 3.75 -6.04 9.68
C CYS A 30 3.96 -7.27 10.55
N ARG A 31 3.92 -7.12 11.89
CA ARG A 31 4.08 -8.26 12.80
C ARG A 31 2.76 -8.99 13.12
N CYS A 32 1.62 -8.34 12.91
CA CYS A 32 0.29 -8.90 13.19
C CYS A 32 -0.31 -9.69 12.02
N GLY A 33 0.38 -9.78 10.88
CA GLY A 33 -0.08 -10.54 9.71
C GLY A 33 -1.22 -9.90 8.92
N SER A 34 -1.50 -8.61 9.13
CA SER A 34 -2.56 -7.88 8.43
C SER A 34 -2.19 -7.38 7.04
N TYR A 35 -0.92 -7.52 6.62
CA TYR A 35 -0.43 -7.01 5.33
C TYR A 35 -1.30 -7.42 4.11
N PRO A 36 -1.81 -8.67 4.00
CA PRO A 36 -2.69 -9.03 2.89
C PRO A 36 -4.00 -8.22 2.84
N ARG A 37 -4.52 -7.78 3.99
CA ARG A 37 -5.69 -6.89 4.06
C ARG A 37 -5.34 -5.47 3.64
N VAL A 38 -4.17 -4.98 4.07
CA VAL A 38 -3.65 -3.67 3.68
C VAL A 38 -3.45 -3.60 2.16
N ARG A 39 -2.79 -4.60 1.56
CA ARG A 39 -2.60 -4.66 0.10
C ARG A 39 -3.93 -4.61 -0.67
N ARG A 40 -4.95 -5.31 -0.17
CA ARG A 40 -6.30 -5.30 -0.75
C ARG A 40 -6.96 -3.91 -0.66
N ALA A 41 -6.78 -3.21 0.46
CA ALA A 41 -7.26 -1.84 0.63
C ALA A 41 -6.58 -0.87 -0.33
N ILE A 42 -5.26 -0.97 -0.52
CA ILE A 42 -4.51 -0.14 -1.49
C ILE A 42 -5.08 -0.34 -2.89
N ARG A 43 -5.35 -1.58 -3.30
CA ARG A 43 -5.97 -1.87 -4.60
C ARG A 43 -7.39 -1.37 -4.75
N SER A 44 -8.18 -1.34 -3.69
CA SER A 44 -9.51 -0.72 -3.77
C SER A 44 -9.44 0.79 -3.97
N LEU A 45 -8.42 1.46 -3.43
CA LEU A 45 -8.21 2.90 -3.60
C LEU A 45 -7.63 3.25 -4.97
N ALA A 46 -6.79 2.38 -5.55
CA ALA A 46 -6.18 2.56 -6.86
C ALA A 46 -7.18 2.48 -8.04
N ASN A 47 -8.37 1.92 -7.81
CA ASN A 47 -9.44 1.80 -8.80
C ASN A 47 -10.62 2.78 -8.54
N ALA A 48 -10.45 3.74 -7.62
CA ALA A 48 -11.47 4.70 -7.23
C ALA A 48 -11.32 6.04 -7.98
#